data_AF-A0A564QB79-F1
#
_entry.id   AF-A0A564QB79-F1
#
_cell.length_a   1.000
_cell.length_b   1.000
_cell.length_c   1.000
_cell.angle_alpha   90.00
_cell.angle_beta   90.00
_cell.angle_gamma   90.00
#
_symmetry.space_group_name_H-M   'P 1'
#
loop_
_entity.id
_entity.type
_entity.pdbx_description
1 polymer ?
#
loop_
_entity_poly.entity_id
_entity_poly.type
_entity_poly.pdbx_seq_one_letter_code
_entity_poly.pdbx_strand_id
1 'polypeptide(L)'
;MKMRKNLEIAMAVVLLLGVVTLPVSIGDGSAMRNLPAECVGTDDVFTVGITSPGTGAVVETLCDGWFYVFSSLPADQVSVDGNTITFMLLGNPEFTYEVQASDTEGASCTIAGVFTDIDQVDHAIGGDLEVTVCSAIASRDLPDECVVPDAEVQVTITSPGMGAVTETICDGWTYVGSSIPLFDQTGNDLTFVLAGDTTFIYTIKAPNIEGACCDITGIFKDMGEVEHIIGGESKVCVCICGDVNSDGIVDMDDVILLLEHVGNQRGYAWAGDVNCDGEVNVGDVILLLNHVGDSYELGCCE
;
A
#
# COMPACT_ATOMS: atom_id res chain seq x y z
N MET A 1 -30.84 35.59 -43.65
CA MET A 1 -30.15 34.62 -44.52
C MET A 1 -28.75 35.13 -44.84
N LYS A 2 -27.77 34.74 -44.03
CA LYS A 2 -26.34 34.66 -44.39
C LYS A 2 -25.64 33.83 -43.32
N MET A 3 -25.60 32.52 -43.57
CA MET A 3 -24.73 31.57 -42.87
C MET A 3 -23.26 31.88 -43.19
N ARG A 4 -22.38 31.68 -42.20
CA ARG A 4 -20.92 31.39 -42.28
C ARG A 4 -20.36 31.67 -40.87
N LYS A 5 -19.62 30.82 -40.16
CA LYS A 5 -19.07 29.47 -40.33
C LYS A 5 -18.82 28.95 -38.91
N ASN A 6 -19.08 27.68 -38.65
CA ASN A 6 -18.66 27.01 -37.42
C ASN A 6 -17.12 26.92 -37.41
N LEU A 7 -16.50 27.41 -36.34
CA LEU A 7 -15.07 27.26 -36.10
C LEU A 7 -14.92 26.14 -35.08
N GLU A 8 -14.63 24.93 -35.57
CA GLU A 8 -14.20 23.84 -34.71
C GLU A 8 -12.77 24.12 -34.25
N ILE A 9 -12.60 24.27 -32.94
CA ILE A 9 -11.30 24.40 -32.29
C ILE A 9 -10.77 22.99 -32.09
N ALA A 10 -10.04 22.47 -33.08
CA ALA A 10 -9.21 21.29 -32.91
C ALA A 10 -8.02 21.65 -32.02
N MET A 11 -8.08 21.29 -30.74
CA MET A 11 -6.97 21.46 -29.80
C MET A 11 -5.95 20.35 -30.09
N ALA A 12 -4.95 20.67 -30.91
CA ALA A 12 -3.80 19.80 -31.15
C ALA A 12 -2.93 19.78 -29.89
N VAL A 13 -2.98 18.69 -29.13
CA VAL A 13 -2.00 18.37 -28.08
C VAL A 13 -0.71 17.98 -28.78
N VAL A 14 0.21 18.94 -28.90
CA VAL A 14 1.61 18.66 -29.26
C VAL A 14 2.25 18.07 -28.02
N LEU A 15 2.34 16.73 -27.98
CA LEU A 15 3.15 16.00 -27.02
C LEU A 15 4.62 16.29 -27.34
N LEU A 16 5.16 17.37 -26.76
CA LEU A 16 6.57 17.68 -26.84
C LEU A 16 7.29 16.74 -25.86
N LEU A 17 7.71 15.57 -26.35
CA LEU A 17 8.76 14.77 -25.70
C LEU A 17 10.07 15.55 -25.78
N GLY A 18 10.22 16.51 -24.86
CA GLY A 18 11.47 17.16 -24.56
C GLY A 18 12.25 16.25 -23.63
N VAL A 19 12.95 15.25 -24.17
CA VAL A 19 14.10 14.69 -23.46
C VAL A 19 15.13 15.81 -23.42
N VAL A 20 15.11 16.60 -22.34
CA VAL A 20 16.18 17.52 -22.03
C VAL A 20 17.35 16.64 -21.58
N THR A 21 18.16 16.18 -22.54
CA THR A 21 19.49 15.66 -22.22
C THR A 21 20.31 16.87 -21.77
N LEU A 22 20.24 17.20 -20.49
CA LEU A 22 21.30 17.99 -19.88
C LEU A 22 22.59 17.19 -20.06
N PRO A 23 23.68 17.78 -20.53
CA PRO A 23 24.97 17.14 -20.41
C PRO A 23 25.24 17.01 -18.91
N VAL A 24 25.04 15.81 -18.36
CA VAL A 24 25.60 15.46 -17.06
C VAL A 24 27.10 15.61 -17.25
N SER A 25 27.67 16.63 -16.62
CA SER A 25 29.09 16.66 -16.37
C SER A 25 29.36 15.49 -15.44
N ILE A 26 29.78 14.35 -15.99
CA ILE A 26 30.36 13.26 -15.20
C ILE A 26 31.68 13.80 -14.66
N GLY A 27 31.60 14.43 -13.49
CA GLY A 27 32.73 14.79 -12.66
C GLY A 27 32.77 13.81 -11.49
N ASP A 28 33.90 13.10 -11.41
CA ASP A 28 34.37 12.19 -10.36
C ASP A 28 33.68 10.84 -10.16
N GLY A 29 34.49 9.84 -9.81
CA GLY A 29 34.15 8.43 -9.61
C GLY A 29 33.24 8.13 -8.41
N SER A 30 32.17 8.89 -8.21
CA SER A 30 31.17 8.68 -7.17
C SER A 30 29.92 7.95 -7.68
N ALA A 31 29.28 7.20 -6.78
CA ALA A 31 27.96 6.63 -7.01
C ALA A 31 26.85 7.68 -6.84
N MET A 32 25.69 7.46 -7.47
CA MET A 32 24.51 8.32 -7.38
C MET A 32 23.33 7.54 -6.83
N ARG A 33 22.60 8.14 -5.89
CA ARG A 33 21.35 7.63 -5.32
C ARG A 33 20.14 8.34 -5.93
N ASN A 34 19.09 7.57 -6.18
CA ASN A 34 17.78 8.07 -6.56
C ASN A 34 16.74 7.54 -5.57
N LEU A 35 16.02 8.45 -4.92
CA LEU A 35 14.92 8.16 -3.99
C LEU A 35 13.58 8.46 -4.68
N PRO A 36 12.45 8.05 -4.08
CA PRO A 36 11.14 8.53 -4.51
C PRO A 36 11.10 10.06 -4.51
N ALA A 37 10.56 10.66 -5.59
CA ALA A 37 10.45 12.12 -5.72
C ALA A 37 9.40 12.72 -4.78
N GLU A 38 8.40 11.92 -4.41
CA GLU A 38 7.36 12.26 -3.45
C GLU A 38 7.63 11.57 -2.11
N CYS A 39 7.02 12.07 -1.04
CA CYS A 39 7.06 11.41 0.24
C CYS A 39 6.40 10.01 0.17
N VAL A 40 6.74 9.14 1.13
CA VAL A 40 6.23 7.77 1.23
C VAL A 40 5.20 7.66 2.35
N GLY A 41 4.30 6.68 2.31
CA GLY A 41 3.39 6.38 3.42
C GLY A 41 4.12 5.76 4.62
N THR A 42 3.41 5.64 5.74
CA THR A 42 3.89 4.89 6.91
C THR A 42 3.97 3.40 6.58
N ASP A 43 5.05 2.74 6.98
CA ASP A 43 5.31 1.32 6.69
C ASP A 43 5.39 0.93 5.20
N ASP A 44 5.27 1.89 4.28
CA ASP A 44 5.42 1.64 2.85
C ASP A 44 6.81 1.10 2.53
N VAL A 45 6.86 0.10 1.64
CA VAL A 45 8.11 -0.39 1.06
C VAL A 45 8.36 0.36 -0.24
N PHE A 46 9.47 1.10 -0.31
CA PHE A 46 9.86 1.87 -1.49
C PHE A 46 11.23 1.45 -2.02
N THR A 47 11.45 1.69 -3.31
CA THR A 47 12.69 1.33 -4.00
C THR A 47 13.68 2.49 -4.00
N VAL A 48 14.92 2.21 -3.61
CA VAL A 48 16.09 3.08 -3.76
C VAL A 48 16.93 2.59 -4.94
N GLY A 49 17.27 3.49 -5.85
CA GLY A 49 18.17 3.21 -6.98
C GLY A 49 19.59 3.69 -6.70
N ILE A 50 20.58 2.89 -7.07
CA ILE A 50 22.00 3.24 -7.03
C ILE A 50 22.63 3.01 -8.41
N THR A 51 23.29 4.05 -8.92
CA THR A 51 24.15 3.97 -10.11
C THR A 51 25.60 4.16 -9.66
N SER A 52 26.41 3.12 -9.80
CA SER A 52 27.84 3.17 -9.45
C SER A 52 28.72 3.31 -10.70
N PRO A 53 29.85 4.05 -10.62
CA PRO A 53 30.80 4.19 -11.72
C PRO A 53 31.61 2.91 -11.97
N GLY A 54 31.60 1.95 -11.04
CA GLY A 54 32.34 0.71 -11.20
C GLY A 54 32.32 -0.24 -10.00
N THR A 55 33.33 -1.11 -9.97
CA THR A 55 33.49 -2.19 -8.99
C THR A 55 33.95 -1.60 -7.66
N GLY A 56 33.42 -2.12 -6.56
CA GLY A 56 33.66 -1.58 -5.23
C GLY A 56 32.63 -2.08 -4.22
N ALA A 57 32.34 -1.28 -3.21
CA ALA A 57 31.26 -1.53 -2.26
C ALA A 57 30.47 -0.23 -2.01
N VAL A 58 29.16 -0.36 -1.89
CA VAL A 58 28.29 0.72 -1.38
C VAL A 58 27.91 0.35 0.03
N VAL A 59 28.21 1.22 0.99
CA VAL A 59 27.79 1.07 2.39
C VAL A 59 26.76 2.15 2.68
N GLU A 60 25.54 1.74 2.97
CA GLU A 60 24.42 2.61 3.33
C GLU A 60 24.11 2.47 4.82
N THR A 61 23.65 3.55 5.44
CA THR A 61 23.15 3.57 6.82
C THR A 61 21.78 4.19 6.85
N LEU A 62 20.80 3.38 7.24
CA LEU A 62 19.40 3.78 7.42
C LEU A 62 19.20 4.42 8.80
N CYS A 63 18.19 5.28 8.89
CA CYS A 63 17.80 5.91 10.15
C CYS A 63 17.07 4.93 11.05
N ASP A 64 17.01 5.22 12.35
CA ASP A 64 16.22 4.43 13.29
C ASP A 64 14.75 4.39 12.86
N GLY A 65 14.14 3.20 12.88
CA GLY A 65 12.76 2.99 12.42
C GLY A 65 12.61 2.76 10.91
N TRP A 66 13.71 2.74 10.14
CA TRP A 66 13.69 2.43 8.71
C TRP A 66 14.43 1.12 8.46
N PHE A 67 13.85 0.21 7.70
CA PHE A 67 14.33 -1.17 7.62
C PHE A 67 14.66 -1.59 6.19
N TYR A 68 15.81 -2.24 6.01
CA TYR A 68 16.13 -2.91 4.76
C TYR A 68 15.21 -4.13 4.56
N VAL A 69 14.64 -4.25 3.37
CA VAL A 69 13.74 -5.36 3.00
C VAL A 69 14.46 -6.34 2.06
N PHE A 70 14.93 -5.83 0.91
CA PHE A 70 15.47 -6.66 -0.16
C PHE A 70 16.40 -5.88 -1.10
N SER A 71 17.18 -6.56 -1.93
CA SER A 71 17.97 -5.94 -2.99
C SER A 71 17.97 -6.80 -4.25
N SER A 72 17.98 -6.13 -5.40
CA SER A 72 18.17 -6.74 -6.72
C SER A 72 19.52 -7.46 -6.89
N LEU A 73 20.50 -7.23 -6.01
CA LEU A 73 21.78 -7.95 -6.02
C LEU A 73 21.62 -9.38 -5.48
N PRO A 74 22.48 -10.33 -5.91
CA PRO A 74 22.56 -11.66 -5.30
C PRO A 74 22.77 -11.60 -3.79
N ALA A 75 22.16 -12.53 -3.05
CA ALA A 75 22.21 -12.53 -1.58
C ALA A 75 23.64 -12.63 -0.99
N ASP A 76 24.59 -13.22 -1.72
CA ASP A 76 26.00 -13.30 -1.33
C ASP A 76 26.77 -11.98 -1.55
N GLN A 77 26.15 -10.99 -2.22
CA GLN A 77 26.68 -9.63 -2.41
C GLN A 77 26.10 -8.61 -1.44
N VAL A 78 25.22 -9.02 -0.52
CA VAL A 78 24.58 -8.13 0.44
C VAL A 78 24.88 -8.60 1.86
N SER A 79 25.31 -7.67 2.70
CA SER A 79 25.51 -7.89 4.13
C SER A 79 24.78 -6.82 4.93
N VAL A 80 23.92 -7.24 5.85
CA VAL A 80 23.15 -6.34 6.73
C VAL A 80 23.66 -6.52 8.16
N ASP A 81 24.06 -5.42 8.79
CA ASP A 81 24.48 -5.36 10.19
C ASP A 81 23.75 -4.20 10.88
N GLY A 82 22.65 -4.50 11.57
CA GLY A 82 21.74 -3.49 12.10
C GLY A 82 21.19 -2.61 10.98
N ASN A 83 21.36 -1.29 11.10
CA ASN A 83 20.90 -0.33 10.09
C ASN A 83 21.96 -0.04 9.01
N THR A 84 23.11 -0.73 9.04
CA THR A 84 24.16 -0.57 8.03
C THR A 84 24.10 -1.72 7.04
N ILE A 85 23.97 -1.38 5.75
CA ILE A 85 23.88 -2.34 4.66
C ILE A 85 25.07 -2.16 3.74
N THR A 86 25.80 -3.24 3.50
CA THR A 86 26.93 -3.28 2.57
C THR A 86 26.54 -4.07 1.33
N PHE A 87 26.69 -3.43 0.17
CA PHE A 87 26.47 -3.99 -1.15
C PHE A 87 27.82 -4.14 -1.86
N MET A 88 28.23 -5.36 -2.17
CA MET A 88 29.45 -5.66 -2.93
C MET A 88 29.17 -5.59 -4.43
N LEU A 89 29.90 -4.73 -5.14
CA LEU A 89 29.68 -4.45 -6.55
C LEU A 89 30.74 -5.15 -7.40
N LEU A 90 30.35 -6.16 -8.18
CA LEU A 90 31.23 -6.94 -9.06
C LEU A 90 31.11 -6.53 -10.55
N GLY A 91 31.25 -5.23 -10.86
CA GLY A 91 31.14 -4.72 -12.23
C GLY A 91 30.83 -3.23 -12.26
N ASN A 92 30.16 -2.73 -13.30
CA ASN A 92 29.51 -1.41 -13.31
C ASN A 92 28.01 -1.61 -13.04
N PRO A 93 27.55 -1.65 -11.78
CA PRO A 93 26.15 -1.95 -11.52
C PRO A 93 25.31 -0.68 -11.40
N GLU A 94 24.18 -0.72 -12.09
CA GLU A 94 22.95 -0.14 -11.58
C GLU A 94 22.27 -1.24 -10.77
N PHE A 95 21.88 -0.93 -9.53
CA PHE A 95 21.10 -1.85 -8.70
C PHE A 95 20.08 -1.07 -7.88
N THR A 96 19.06 -1.79 -7.40
CA THR A 96 18.06 -1.28 -6.47
C THR A 96 18.05 -2.07 -5.17
N TYR A 97 17.58 -1.41 -4.11
CA TYR A 97 17.19 -2.04 -2.85
C TYR A 97 15.89 -1.44 -2.33
N GLU A 98 15.19 -2.20 -1.50
CA GLU A 98 13.91 -1.84 -0.91
C GLU A 98 14.07 -1.52 0.56
N VAL A 99 13.41 -0.45 0.97
CA VAL A 99 13.39 0.05 2.35
C VAL A 99 11.95 0.17 2.80
N GLN A 100 11.63 -0.36 3.97
CA GLN A 100 10.39 -0.08 4.68
C GLN A 100 10.53 1.26 5.41
N ALA A 101 9.61 2.17 5.13
CA ALA A 101 9.52 3.47 5.75
C ALA A 101 9.17 3.37 7.24
N SER A 102 9.40 4.45 7.99
CA SER A 102 9.01 4.49 9.39
C SER A 102 7.48 4.45 9.55
N ASP A 103 7.05 3.78 10.62
CA ASP A 103 5.67 3.81 11.15
C ASP A 103 5.27 5.19 11.72
N THR A 104 6.23 6.11 11.84
CA THR A 104 6.04 7.42 12.44
C THR A 104 5.79 8.46 11.37
N GLU A 105 4.57 8.99 11.34
CA GLU A 105 4.15 10.06 10.45
C GLU A 105 5.07 11.30 10.54
N GLY A 106 5.45 11.88 9.40
CA GLY A 106 6.33 13.04 9.34
C GLY A 106 7.81 12.74 9.66
N ALA A 107 8.17 11.48 9.89
CA ALA A 107 9.57 11.11 10.06
C ALA A 107 10.35 11.29 8.75
N SER A 108 11.52 11.89 8.83
CA SER A 108 12.45 12.01 7.71
C SER A 108 13.67 11.13 7.95
N CYS A 109 14.16 10.48 6.90
CA CYS A 109 15.43 9.79 6.94
C CYS A 109 16.41 10.36 5.91
N THR A 110 17.50 10.94 6.42
CA THR A 110 18.68 11.21 5.61
C THR A 110 19.52 9.93 5.50
N ILE A 111 19.45 9.25 4.37
CA ILE A 111 20.23 8.03 4.15
C ILE A 111 21.69 8.41 3.91
N ALA A 112 22.57 8.02 4.83
CA ALA A 112 24.00 8.28 4.72
C ALA A 112 24.70 7.10 4.06
N GLY A 113 25.58 7.36 3.09
CA GLY A 113 26.32 6.28 2.46
C GLY A 113 27.63 6.69 1.83
N VAL A 114 28.48 5.68 1.61
CA VAL A 114 29.81 5.82 1.02
C VAL A 114 29.97 4.74 -0.06
N PHE A 115 30.53 5.14 -1.20
CA PHE A 115 31.02 4.21 -2.22
C PHE A 115 32.54 4.05 -2.06
N THR A 116 33.00 2.86 -1.71
CA THR A 116 34.43 2.52 -1.66
C THR A 116 34.81 1.81 -2.95
N ASP A 117 35.75 2.37 -3.71
CA ASP A 117 36.18 1.79 -5.00
C ASP A 117 37.15 0.60 -4.83
N ILE A 118 37.58 0.02 -5.96
CA ILE A 118 38.53 -1.10 -5.98
C ILE A 118 39.91 -0.75 -5.40
N ASP A 119 40.28 0.53 -5.42
CA ASP A 119 41.53 1.05 -4.85
C ASP A 119 41.39 1.37 -3.34
N GLN A 120 40.24 1.04 -2.74
CA GLN A 120 39.91 1.30 -1.33
C GLN A 120 39.83 2.78 -0.99
N VAL A 121 39.42 3.61 -1.95
CA VAL A 121 39.16 5.04 -1.74
C VAL A 121 37.66 5.26 -1.57
N ASP A 122 37.32 5.97 -0.51
CA ASP A 122 35.94 6.34 -0.20
C ASP A 122 35.50 7.58 -0.97
N HIS A 123 34.34 7.48 -1.61
CA HIS A 123 33.66 8.54 -2.33
C HIS A 123 32.27 8.74 -1.72
N ALA A 124 31.85 10.00 -1.60
CA ALA A 124 30.48 10.30 -1.19
C ALA A 124 29.49 9.81 -2.26
N ILE A 125 28.33 9.32 -1.83
CA ILE A 125 27.22 9.03 -2.74
C ILE A 125 26.46 10.34 -2.99
N GLY A 126 26.33 10.73 -4.25
CA GLY A 126 25.56 11.90 -4.66
C GLY A 126 24.08 11.58 -4.89
N GLY A 127 23.32 12.57 -5.38
CA GLY A 127 21.90 12.41 -5.68
C GLY A 127 21.01 12.72 -4.48
N ASP A 128 19.91 11.98 -4.35
CA ASP A 128 18.92 12.22 -3.31
C ASP A 128 19.42 11.75 -1.94
N LEU A 129 19.21 12.58 -0.92
CA LEU A 129 19.77 12.37 0.41
C LEU A 129 18.70 12.01 1.45
N GLU A 130 17.48 12.49 1.27
CA GLU A 130 16.43 12.40 2.27
C GLU A 130 15.12 11.91 1.65
N VAL A 131 14.45 11.04 2.38
CA VAL A 131 13.07 10.62 2.14
C VAL A 131 12.27 10.97 3.39
N THR A 132 11.02 11.37 3.22
CA THR A 132 10.13 11.75 4.33
C THR A 132 8.86 10.93 4.24
N VAL A 133 8.35 10.49 5.39
CA VAL A 133 7.00 9.94 5.53
C VAL A 133 6.03 11.10 5.44
N CYS A 134 5.09 11.04 4.50
CA CYS A 134 4.09 12.09 4.35
C CYS A 134 3.33 12.28 5.67
N SER A 135 3.06 13.54 6.03
CA SER A 135 2.08 13.82 7.07
C SER A 135 0.67 13.75 6.48
N ALA A 136 -0.05 12.70 6.85
CA ALA A 136 -1.45 12.52 6.54
C ALA A 136 -2.28 13.55 7.33
N ILE A 137 -2.72 14.61 6.65
CA ILE A 137 -3.60 15.61 7.28
C ILE A 137 -5.06 15.16 7.31
N ALA A 138 -5.36 14.03 6.65
CA ALA A 138 -6.63 13.34 6.67
C ALA A 138 -6.42 11.86 6.98
N SER A 139 -7.41 11.21 7.57
CA SER A 139 -7.36 9.80 7.97
C SER A 139 -8.59 9.03 7.51
N ARG A 140 -8.39 7.73 7.27
CA ARG A 140 -9.40 6.73 6.98
C ARG A 140 -9.51 5.73 8.14
N ASP A 141 -10.74 5.34 8.41
CA ASP A 141 -11.12 4.35 9.41
C ASP A 141 -12.07 3.35 8.75
N LEU A 142 -11.72 2.08 8.83
CA LEU A 142 -12.39 0.90 8.27
C LEU A 142 -12.79 -0.04 9.42
N PRO A 143 -13.55 -1.12 9.14
CA PRO A 143 -13.76 -2.16 10.14
C PRO A 143 -12.46 -2.93 10.44
N ASP A 144 -12.20 -3.19 11.72
CA ASP A 144 -11.05 -3.99 12.21
C ASP A 144 -11.10 -5.46 11.71
N GLU A 145 -12.29 -5.97 11.40
CA GLU A 145 -12.54 -7.36 10.99
C GLU A 145 -12.87 -7.45 9.51
N CYS A 146 -12.60 -8.61 8.89
CA CYS A 146 -13.09 -8.90 7.56
C CYS A 146 -14.62 -8.82 7.50
N VAL A 147 -15.16 -8.65 6.30
CA VAL A 147 -16.60 -8.52 6.08
C VAL A 147 -17.14 -9.74 5.36
N VAL A 148 -18.37 -10.14 5.65
CA VAL A 148 -19.02 -11.24 4.92
C VAL A 148 -19.25 -10.86 3.45
N PRO A 149 -19.37 -11.84 2.54
CA PRO A 149 -19.73 -11.58 1.14
C PRO A 149 -20.95 -10.67 1.00
N ASP A 150 -20.95 -9.78 0.01
CA ASP A 150 -22.04 -8.83 -0.24
C ASP A 150 -22.33 -7.80 0.89
N ALA A 151 -21.53 -7.75 1.96
CA ALA A 151 -21.72 -6.81 3.05
C ALA A 151 -21.52 -5.34 2.62
N GLU A 152 -22.28 -4.44 3.25
CA GLU A 152 -22.04 -3.00 3.17
C GLU A 152 -21.01 -2.58 4.23
N VAL A 153 -19.90 -2.01 3.77
CA VAL A 153 -18.77 -1.54 4.56
C VAL A 153 -18.83 -0.02 4.67
N GLN A 154 -18.80 0.49 5.90
CA GLN A 154 -18.70 1.93 6.14
C GLN A 154 -17.23 2.33 6.23
N VAL A 155 -16.86 3.33 5.44
CA VAL A 155 -15.54 3.96 5.46
C VAL A 155 -15.70 5.37 5.99
N THR A 156 -15.03 5.68 7.10
CA THR A 156 -15.05 7.02 7.69
C THR A 156 -13.81 7.78 7.26
N ILE A 157 -13.99 8.97 6.69
CA ILE A 157 -12.91 9.88 6.36
C ILE A 157 -12.98 11.08 7.30
N THR A 158 -11.84 11.41 7.92
CA THR A 158 -11.65 12.65 8.70
C THR A 158 -10.57 13.51 8.03
N SER A 159 -10.83 14.79 7.85
CA SER A 159 -9.92 15.75 7.19
C SER A 159 -9.82 17.04 8.01
N PRO A 160 -8.86 17.93 7.73
CA PRO A 160 -8.62 19.11 8.55
C PRO A 160 -9.58 20.27 8.22
N GLY A 161 -10.39 20.14 7.17
CA GLY A 161 -11.30 21.20 6.74
C GLY A 161 -11.78 21.08 5.29
N MET A 162 -12.03 22.24 4.68
CA MET A 162 -12.52 22.33 3.31
C MET A 162 -11.51 21.81 2.29
N GLY A 163 -12.01 21.14 1.26
CA GLY A 163 -11.20 20.54 0.20
C GLY A 163 -11.97 19.52 -0.62
N ALA A 164 -11.27 18.64 -1.30
CA ALA A 164 -11.84 17.49 -2.00
C ALA A 164 -11.13 16.21 -1.55
N VAL A 165 -11.88 15.13 -1.42
CA VAL A 165 -11.35 13.78 -1.19
C VAL A 165 -11.60 12.96 -2.44
N THR A 166 -10.57 12.34 -2.98
CA THR A 166 -10.68 11.37 -4.07
C THR A 166 -10.15 10.03 -3.58
N GLU A 167 -11.03 9.04 -3.52
CA GLU A 167 -10.74 7.67 -3.08
C GLU A 167 -10.88 6.73 -4.27
N THR A 168 -9.94 5.80 -4.43
CA THR A 168 -9.98 4.74 -5.44
C THR A 168 -10.27 3.42 -4.75
N ILE A 169 -11.40 2.82 -5.09
CA ILE A 169 -11.78 1.48 -4.61
C ILE A 169 -11.36 0.40 -5.61
N CYS A 170 -11.35 -0.86 -5.17
CA CYS A 170 -10.85 -1.97 -5.97
C CYS A 170 -11.93 -2.56 -6.87
N ASP A 171 -11.51 -3.27 -7.92
CA ASP A 171 -12.45 -3.95 -8.80
C ASP A 171 -13.35 -4.94 -8.04
N GLY A 172 -14.64 -4.93 -8.36
CA GLY A 172 -15.64 -5.76 -7.69
C GLY A 172 -16.26 -5.12 -6.44
N TRP A 173 -15.60 -4.14 -5.84
CA TRP A 173 -16.18 -3.32 -4.77
C TRP A 173 -17.01 -2.20 -5.37
N THR A 174 -18.21 -1.95 -4.83
CA THR A 174 -19.14 -0.99 -5.45
C THR A 174 -19.60 0.07 -4.47
N TYR A 175 -19.53 1.34 -4.85
CA TYR A 175 -20.09 2.43 -4.06
C TYR A 175 -21.61 2.31 -3.91
N VAL A 176 -22.10 2.48 -2.68
CA VAL A 176 -23.52 2.40 -2.31
C VAL A 176 -24.10 3.78 -2.02
N GLY A 177 -23.39 4.59 -1.22
CA GLY A 177 -23.90 5.86 -0.73
C GLY A 177 -22.93 6.56 0.22
N SER A 178 -23.26 7.78 0.63
CA SER A 178 -22.44 8.54 1.57
C SER A 178 -23.27 9.57 2.35
N SER A 179 -22.73 10.02 3.47
CA SER A 179 -23.35 11.04 4.34
C SER A 179 -23.28 12.45 3.75
N ILE A 180 -22.40 12.67 2.76
CA ILE A 180 -22.33 13.89 1.95
C ILE A 180 -22.55 13.55 0.47
N PRO A 181 -22.97 14.48 -0.39
CA PRO A 181 -23.14 14.18 -1.81
C PRO A 181 -21.82 13.79 -2.49
N LEU A 182 -21.84 12.64 -3.19
CA LEU A 182 -20.79 12.28 -4.14
C LEU A 182 -20.75 13.34 -5.26
N PHE A 183 -19.59 13.92 -5.48
CA PHE A 183 -19.40 14.97 -6.48
C PHE A 183 -19.19 14.39 -7.88
N ASP A 184 -18.33 13.38 -7.99
CA ASP A 184 -18.06 12.66 -9.24
C ASP A 184 -17.70 11.20 -8.96
N GLN A 185 -17.98 10.32 -9.92
CA GLN A 185 -17.45 8.97 -9.94
C GLN A 185 -17.01 8.62 -11.36
N THR A 186 -15.72 8.34 -11.50
CA THR A 186 -15.12 7.93 -12.77
C THR A 186 -14.51 6.54 -12.58
N GLY A 187 -15.22 5.51 -13.03
CA GLY A 187 -14.82 4.12 -12.74
C GLY A 187 -14.91 3.84 -11.24
N ASN A 188 -13.78 3.45 -10.64
CA ASN A 188 -13.67 3.18 -9.20
C ASN A 188 -13.18 4.39 -8.39
N ASP A 189 -12.93 5.53 -9.03
CA ASP A 189 -12.55 6.75 -8.34
C ASP A 189 -13.81 7.49 -7.88
N LEU A 190 -13.91 7.75 -6.57
CA LEU A 190 -14.99 8.43 -5.89
C LEU A 190 -14.49 9.79 -5.42
N THR A 191 -15.10 10.88 -5.90
CA THR A 191 -14.72 12.24 -5.48
C THR A 191 -15.83 12.87 -4.64
N PHE A 192 -15.44 13.40 -3.48
CA PHE A 192 -16.29 14.12 -2.55
C PHE A 192 -15.75 15.54 -2.33
N VAL A 193 -16.64 16.53 -2.23
CA VAL A 193 -16.25 17.92 -1.96
C VAL A 193 -16.70 18.31 -0.55
N LEU A 194 -15.74 18.71 0.27
CA LEU A 194 -15.96 19.11 1.66
C LEU A 194 -16.20 20.61 1.75
N ALA A 195 -17.45 21.00 2.00
CA ALA A 195 -17.88 22.39 2.16
C ALA A 195 -17.82 22.87 3.64
N GLY A 196 -16.87 22.35 4.41
CA GLY A 196 -16.68 22.65 5.83
C GLY A 196 -16.92 21.46 6.76
N ASP A 197 -17.46 20.36 6.23
CA ASP A 197 -17.49 19.07 6.93
C ASP A 197 -16.05 18.53 7.04
N THR A 198 -15.64 18.20 8.26
CA THR A 198 -14.33 17.60 8.55
C THR A 198 -14.40 16.09 8.63
N THR A 199 -15.59 15.51 8.66
CA THR A 199 -15.78 14.06 8.76
C THR A 199 -17.00 13.65 7.95
N PHE A 200 -16.87 12.60 7.14
CA PHE A 200 -17.99 11.99 6.44
C PHE A 200 -17.80 10.47 6.35
N ILE A 201 -18.90 9.78 6.07
CA ILE A 201 -18.92 8.33 5.88
C ILE A 201 -19.35 8.07 4.45
N TYR A 202 -18.66 7.17 3.76
CA TYR A 202 -19.16 6.55 2.55
C TYR A 202 -19.28 5.05 2.74
N THR A 203 -20.17 4.43 1.97
CA THR A 203 -20.49 3.01 2.05
C THR A 203 -20.15 2.37 0.74
N ILE A 204 -19.37 1.29 0.80
CA ILE A 204 -19.08 0.40 -0.33
C ILE A 204 -19.67 -0.96 -0.04
N LYS A 205 -19.98 -1.72 -1.09
CA LYS A 205 -20.43 -3.10 -0.99
C LYS A 205 -19.29 -4.01 -1.40
N ALA A 206 -18.99 -4.99 -0.55
CA ALA A 206 -18.01 -6.02 -0.82
C ALA A 206 -18.47 -6.95 -1.96
N PRO A 207 -17.54 -7.50 -2.76
CA PRO A 207 -17.88 -8.51 -3.74
C PRO A 207 -18.35 -9.80 -3.08
N ASN A 208 -19.13 -10.60 -3.80
CA ASN A 208 -19.44 -11.97 -3.40
C ASN A 208 -18.32 -12.93 -3.82
N ILE A 209 -17.12 -12.70 -3.28
CA ILE A 209 -15.92 -13.48 -3.54
C ILE A 209 -15.14 -13.55 -2.23
N GLU A 210 -15.09 -14.73 -1.61
CA GLU A 210 -14.31 -14.96 -0.39
C GLU A 210 -12.83 -14.63 -0.60
N GLY A 211 -12.20 -14.05 0.42
CA GLY A 211 -10.79 -13.65 0.40
C GLY A 211 -10.48 -12.45 -0.50
N ALA A 212 -11.47 -11.86 -1.18
CA ALA A 212 -11.26 -10.66 -1.96
C ALA A 212 -10.91 -9.48 -1.05
N CYS A 213 -9.69 -8.97 -1.17
CA CYS A 213 -9.25 -7.80 -0.45
C CYS A 213 -9.34 -6.54 -1.32
N CYS A 214 -9.51 -5.39 -0.67
CA CYS A 214 -9.32 -4.10 -1.28
C CYS A 214 -8.38 -3.22 -0.47
N ASP A 215 -7.30 -2.81 -1.13
CA ASP A 215 -6.41 -1.74 -0.67
C ASP A 215 -6.92 -0.40 -1.24
N ILE A 216 -7.72 0.31 -0.44
CA ILE A 216 -8.26 1.62 -0.76
C ILE A 216 -7.15 2.67 -0.70
N THR A 217 -6.93 3.35 -1.82
CA THR A 217 -6.00 4.47 -1.92
C THR A 217 -6.76 5.77 -2.09
N GLY A 218 -6.17 6.90 -1.71
CA GLY A 218 -6.83 8.18 -1.93
C GLY A 218 -5.99 9.38 -1.55
N ILE A 219 -6.46 10.54 -1.98
CA ILE A 219 -5.85 11.84 -1.70
C ILE A 219 -6.89 12.82 -1.16
N PHE A 220 -6.44 13.68 -0.25
CA PHE A 220 -7.14 14.89 0.14
C PHE A 220 -6.49 16.10 -0.52
N LYS A 221 -7.25 16.83 -1.33
CA LYS A 221 -6.83 18.08 -1.96
C LYS A 221 -7.37 19.27 -1.19
N ASP A 222 -6.48 20.09 -0.66
CA ASP A 222 -6.87 21.27 0.13
C ASP A 222 -7.32 22.46 -0.73
N MET A 223 -7.75 23.54 -0.07
CA MET A 223 -8.16 24.80 -0.74
C MET A 223 -7.02 25.52 -1.47
N GLY A 224 -5.77 25.18 -1.19
CA GLY A 224 -4.58 25.64 -1.90
C GLY A 224 -4.27 24.81 -3.15
N GLU A 225 -5.11 23.81 -3.46
CA GLU A 225 -4.92 22.82 -4.52
C GLU A 225 -3.69 21.91 -4.29
N VAL A 226 -3.24 21.79 -3.04
CA VAL A 226 -2.17 20.86 -2.67
C VAL A 226 -2.78 19.51 -2.31
N GLU A 227 -2.21 18.45 -2.86
CA GLU A 227 -2.62 17.07 -2.60
C GLU A 227 -1.86 16.52 -1.40
N HIS A 228 -2.58 15.85 -0.52
CA HIS A 228 -2.08 15.23 0.69
C HIS A 228 -2.57 13.79 0.72
N ILE A 229 -1.76 12.87 1.24
CA ILE A 229 -2.20 11.50 1.41
C ILE A 229 -3.31 11.42 2.47
N ILE A 230 -4.13 10.37 2.37
CA ILE A 230 -5.06 9.97 3.43
C ILE A 230 -4.42 8.80 4.16
N GLY A 231 -4.10 9.00 5.44
CA GLY A 231 -3.51 7.97 6.30
C GLY A 231 -4.58 7.11 6.99
N GLY A 232 -4.17 6.33 7.99
CA GLY A 232 -5.05 5.40 8.69
C GLY A 232 -5.19 4.08 7.94
N GLU A 233 -6.33 3.41 8.10
CA GLU A 233 -6.53 2.08 7.54
C GLU A 233 -6.79 2.16 6.03
N SER A 234 -6.27 1.18 5.30
CA SER A 234 -6.39 1.13 3.83
C SER A 234 -6.92 -0.18 3.32
N LYS A 235 -6.90 -1.25 4.12
CA LYS A 235 -7.23 -2.59 3.66
C LYS A 235 -8.48 -3.12 4.32
N VAL A 236 -9.42 -3.60 3.52
CA VAL A 236 -10.58 -4.37 3.97
C VAL A 236 -10.70 -5.64 3.13
N CYS A 237 -10.99 -6.77 3.74
CA CYS A 237 -11.09 -8.07 3.06
C CYS A 237 -12.44 -8.71 3.28
N VAL A 238 -12.87 -9.49 2.28
CA VAL A 238 -13.96 -10.44 2.44
C VAL A 238 -13.44 -11.66 3.17
N CYS A 239 -14.16 -12.03 4.21
CA CYS A 239 -13.93 -13.21 5.03
C CYS A 239 -13.86 -14.51 4.19
N ILE A 240 -13.03 -15.47 4.62
CA ILE A 240 -12.93 -16.81 4.02
C ILE A 240 -13.57 -17.82 4.97
N CYS A 241 -14.51 -18.62 4.47
CA CYS A 241 -15.14 -19.62 5.31
C CYS A 241 -14.12 -20.64 5.82
N GLY A 242 -14.04 -20.83 7.15
CA GLY A 242 -13.08 -21.72 7.79
C GLY A 242 -11.72 -21.10 8.12
N ASP A 243 -11.44 -19.85 7.73
CA ASP A 243 -10.24 -19.10 8.13
C ASP A 243 -10.51 -18.44 9.49
N VAL A 244 -10.26 -19.20 10.55
CA VAL A 244 -10.63 -18.86 11.93
C VAL A 244 -9.60 -17.92 12.55
N ASN A 245 -8.35 -17.96 12.09
CA ASN A 245 -7.27 -17.10 12.57
C ASN A 245 -7.12 -15.79 11.76
N SER A 246 -7.85 -15.66 10.64
CA SER A 246 -7.87 -14.51 9.73
C SER A 246 -6.51 -14.23 9.07
N ASP A 247 -5.71 -15.27 8.80
CA ASP A 247 -4.42 -15.14 8.12
C ASP A 247 -4.52 -15.21 6.58
N GLY A 248 -5.72 -15.45 6.07
CA GLY A 248 -6.02 -15.55 4.64
C GLY A 248 -5.85 -16.96 4.06
N ILE A 249 -5.56 -17.97 4.89
CA ILE A 249 -5.34 -19.35 4.48
C ILE A 249 -6.19 -20.26 5.38
N VAL A 250 -6.94 -21.19 4.77
CA VAL A 250 -7.65 -22.22 5.54
C VAL A 250 -6.75 -23.45 5.69
N ASP A 251 -6.18 -23.67 6.87
CA ASP A 251 -5.29 -24.79 7.15
C ASP A 251 -5.45 -25.42 8.55
N MET A 252 -4.44 -26.18 8.99
CA MET A 252 -4.50 -26.89 10.27
C MET A 252 -4.45 -25.95 11.48
N ASP A 253 -3.90 -24.75 11.34
CA ASP A 253 -3.87 -23.76 12.41
C ASP A 253 -5.30 -23.27 12.71
N ASP A 254 -6.17 -23.14 11.70
CA ASP A 254 -7.61 -22.88 11.91
C ASP A 254 -8.32 -24.01 12.63
N VAL A 255 -8.04 -25.27 12.22
CA VAL A 255 -8.62 -26.46 12.86
C VAL A 255 -8.24 -26.50 14.34
N ILE A 256 -6.97 -26.21 14.65
CA ILE A 256 -6.47 -26.16 16.02
C ILE A 256 -7.14 -25.03 16.80
N LEU A 257 -7.21 -23.82 16.23
CA LEU A 257 -7.80 -22.67 16.88
C LEU A 257 -9.30 -22.88 17.15
N LEU A 258 -10.03 -23.45 16.18
CA LEU A 258 -11.44 -23.78 16.32
C LEU A 258 -11.66 -24.83 17.41
N LEU A 259 -10.80 -25.85 17.47
CA LEU A 259 -10.86 -26.90 18.50
C LEU A 259 -10.66 -26.33 19.91
N GLU A 260 -9.79 -25.33 20.08
CA GLU A 260 -9.58 -24.65 21.37
C GLU A 260 -10.79 -23.82 21.81
N HIS A 261 -11.63 -23.38 20.87
CA HIS A 261 -12.76 -22.47 21.10
C HIS A 261 -14.14 -23.13 20.91
N VAL A 262 -14.22 -24.46 20.83
CA VAL A 262 -15.49 -25.20 20.75
C VAL A 262 -16.46 -24.76 21.85
N GLY A 263 -17.67 -24.36 21.46
CA GLY A 263 -18.71 -23.87 22.37
C GLY A 263 -18.56 -22.40 22.77
N ASN A 264 -17.58 -21.68 22.24
CA ASN A 264 -17.44 -20.23 22.39
C ASN A 264 -17.74 -19.50 21.07
N GLN A 265 -18.98 -19.05 20.92
CA GLN A 265 -19.45 -18.33 19.72
C GLN A 265 -18.92 -16.90 19.60
N ARG A 266 -18.30 -16.32 20.63
CA ARG A 266 -17.85 -14.92 20.58
C ARG A 266 -16.54 -14.79 19.82
N GLY A 267 -16.60 -14.15 18.65
CA GLY A 267 -15.45 -13.78 17.82
C GLY A 267 -15.19 -14.70 16.64
N TYR A 268 -15.68 -15.95 16.67
CA TYR A 268 -15.41 -16.97 15.66
C TYR A 268 -16.66 -17.47 14.94
N ALA A 269 -17.83 -16.90 15.21
CA ALA A 269 -19.09 -17.47 14.70
C ALA A 269 -19.17 -17.48 13.17
N TRP A 270 -18.63 -16.47 12.48
CA TRP A 270 -18.73 -16.41 11.01
C TRP A 270 -17.77 -17.39 10.33
N ALA A 271 -16.54 -17.56 10.85
CA ALA A 271 -15.52 -18.45 10.28
C ALA A 271 -15.61 -19.89 10.81
N GLY A 272 -16.09 -20.04 12.04
CA GLY A 272 -16.06 -21.27 12.81
C GLY A 272 -17.37 -22.04 12.85
N ASP A 273 -18.52 -21.44 12.51
CA ASP A 273 -19.77 -22.16 12.21
C ASP A 273 -19.80 -22.46 10.72
N VAL A 274 -19.00 -23.45 10.32
CA VAL A 274 -18.73 -23.78 8.92
C VAL A 274 -19.88 -24.53 8.25
N ASN A 275 -20.99 -24.72 8.95
CA ASN A 275 -22.17 -25.43 8.46
C ASN A 275 -23.49 -24.67 8.65
N CYS A 276 -23.45 -23.46 9.23
CA CYS A 276 -24.59 -22.59 9.50
C CYS A 276 -25.66 -23.19 10.41
N ASP A 277 -25.33 -24.06 11.35
CA ASP A 277 -26.33 -24.58 12.29
C ASP A 277 -26.59 -23.63 13.48
N GLY A 278 -25.83 -22.54 13.58
CA GLY A 278 -25.91 -21.54 14.63
C GLY A 278 -25.09 -21.91 15.87
N GLU A 279 -24.33 -22.99 15.85
CA GLU A 279 -23.53 -23.47 16.97
C GLU A 279 -22.11 -23.87 16.56
N VAL A 280 -21.11 -23.06 16.93
CA VAL A 280 -19.69 -23.48 16.82
C VAL A 280 -19.39 -24.66 17.74
N ASN A 281 -19.34 -25.88 17.19
CA ASN A 281 -19.22 -27.13 17.91
C ASN A 281 -18.21 -28.11 17.26
N VAL A 282 -18.11 -29.34 17.79
CA VAL A 282 -17.15 -30.34 17.28
C VAL A 282 -17.51 -30.80 15.86
N GLY A 283 -18.78 -30.66 15.46
CA GLY A 283 -19.24 -30.85 14.10
C GLY A 283 -18.49 -29.95 13.12
N ASP A 284 -18.35 -28.67 13.44
CA ASP A 284 -17.61 -27.70 12.62
C ASP A 284 -16.12 -28.06 12.51
N VAL A 285 -15.50 -28.45 13.63
CA VAL A 285 -14.11 -28.90 13.63
C VAL A 285 -13.89 -30.09 12.69
N ILE A 286 -14.83 -31.04 12.66
CA ILE A 286 -14.75 -32.20 11.76
C ILE A 286 -14.89 -31.76 10.30
N LEU A 287 -15.82 -30.86 9.99
CA LEU A 287 -16.02 -30.36 8.63
C LEU A 287 -14.82 -29.56 8.14
N LEU A 288 -14.29 -28.67 8.98
CA LEU A 288 -13.08 -27.90 8.69
C LEU A 288 -11.86 -28.82 8.49
N LEU A 289 -11.67 -29.84 9.34
CA LEU A 289 -10.61 -30.83 9.15
C LEU A 289 -10.74 -31.58 7.82
N ASN A 290 -11.96 -31.94 7.42
CA ASN A 290 -12.21 -32.57 6.12
C ASN A 290 -11.98 -31.60 4.95
N HIS A 291 -12.21 -30.31 5.13
CA HIS A 291 -11.89 -29.29 4.13
C HIS A 291 -10.37 -29.22 3.89
N VAL A 292 -9.60 -29.10 4.97
CA VAL A 292 -8.13 -29.02 4.89
C VAL A 292 -7.52 -30.30 4.30
N GLY A 293 -8.06 -31.48 4.66
CA GLY A 293 -7.52 -32.77 4.22
C GLY A 293 -7.97 -33.23 2.82
N ASP A 294 -9.25 -33.05 2.49
CA ASP A 294 -9.91 -33.65 1.32
C ASP A 294 -10.72 -32.63 0.48
N SER A 295 -10.56 -31.32 0.73
CA SER A 295 -11.29 -30.23 0.03
C SER A 295 -12.81 -30.34 0.12
N TYR A 296 -13.32 -30.83 1.24
CA TYR A 296 -14.76 -30.84 1.55
C TYR A 296 -15.33 -29.40 1.53
N GLU A 297 -16.46 -29.18 0.86
CA GLU A 297 -17.07 -27.84 0.77
C GLU A 297 -17.66 -27.38 2.11
N LEU A 298 -17.26 -26.20 2.57
CA LEU A 298 -17.82 -25.56 3.76
C LEU A 298 -19.01 -24.68 3.37
N GLY A 299 -19.89 -24.39 4.34
CA GLY A 299 -21.01 -23.48 4.17
C GLY A 299 -21.17 -22.62 5.40
N CYS A 300 -20.42 -21.51 5.46
CA CYS A 300 -20.54 -20.49 6.49
C CYS A 300 -21.74 -19.56 6.22
N CYS A 301 -22.15 -18.81 7.25
CA CYS A 301 -23.36 -17.99 7.19
C CYS A 301 -23.16 -16.78 6.26
N GLU A 302 -24.07 -16.57 5.30
CA GLU A 302 -24.20 -15.34 4.50
C GLU A 302 -24.97 -14.24 5.24
#